data_AF-A0A3D4V1L7-F1
#
_entry.id   AF-A0A3D4V1L7-F1
#
_cell.length_a   1.000
_cell.length_b   1.000
_cell.length_c   1.000
_cell.angle_alpha   90.00
_cell.angle_beta   90.00
_cell.angle_gamma   90.00
#
_symmetry.space_group_name_H-M   'P 1'
#
loop_
_entity.id
_entity.type
_entity.pdbx_description
1 polymer ?
#
loop_
_entity_poly.entity_id
_entity_poly.type
_entity_poly.pdbx_seq_one_letter_code
_entity_poly.pdbx_strand_id
1 'polypeptide(L)'
;MANHVYFDISTSEVDEDKVFKYQDRTVQSWDGKDSYKIKELVEAYEQPFMSDVEKTLDEDGWLEDSYDWHIDNIGAKWVTLDYADESTLSGYSAWSPPIEMLGHFAKFIKQDLKMTYEDEFRNFIGVAWSDDEGNTSCEELADDDVLQLFLDKTDMEELPDDYDWWEEEVDVDGSMWNARELYDECVYEWLGNQ
;
A
#
# COMPACT_ATOMS: atom_id res chain seq x y z
N MET A 1 16.82 -9.04 0.49
CA MET A 1 16.23 -7.69 0.59
C MET A 1 14.80 -7.84 0.11
N ALA A 2 13.81 -7.43 0.90
CA ALA A 2 12.42 -7.49 0.46
C ALA A 2 12.07 -6.20 -0.27
N ASN A 3 11.25 -6.27 -1.32
CA ASN A 3 10.73 -5.09 -1.99
C ASN A 3 9.51 -4.60 -1.21
N HIS A 4 9.37 -3.29 -1.04
CA HIS A 4 8.21 -2.73 -0.35
C HIS A 4 7.08 -2.44 -1.34
N VAL A 5 5.89 -2.90 -0.98
CA VAL A 5 4.63 -2.52 -1.64
C VAL A 5 3.90 -1.61 -0.68
N TYR A 6 3.84 -0.33 -1.01
CA TYR A 6 3.14 0.70 -0.27
C TYR A 6 1.65 0.61 -0.58
N PHE A 7 0.80 0.84 0.42
CA PHE A 7 -0.64 0.80 0.23
C PHE A 7 -1.37 1.84 1.08
N ASP A 8 -2.52 2.28 0.56
CA ASP A 8 -3.44 3.19 1.22
C ASP A 8 -4.86 2.64 1.08
N ILE A 9 -5.52 2.42 2.21
CA ILE A 9 -6.91 1.96 2.30
C ILE A 9 -7.78 3.14 2.68
N SER A 10 -8.71 3.50 1.81
CA SER A 10 -9.70 4.53 2.06
C SER A 10 -10.96 3.94 2.67
N THR A 11 -11.42 4.50 3.79
CA THR A 11 -12.63 4.09 4.50
C THR A 11 -13.64 5.25 4.57
N SER A 12 -14.90 4.93 4.88
CA SER A 12 -15.80 5.95 5.44
C SER A 12 -15.48 6.12 6.92
N GLU A 13 -15.74 7.32 7.47
CA GLU A 13 -15.44 7.71 8.86
C GLU A 13 -15.71 6.57 9.87
N VAL A 14 -14.65 6.09 10.53
CA VAL A 14 -14.66 5.06 11.58
C VAL A 14 -14.28 5.63 12.93
N ASP A 15 -14.68 4.93 13.99
CA ASP A 15 -14.25 5.23 15.36
C ASP A 15 -12.82 4.67 15.57
N GLU A 16 -11.81 5.53 15.40
CA GLU A 16 -10.37 5.18 15.45
C GLU A 16 -10.02 4.33 16.68
N ASP A 17 -10.52 4.73 17.87
CA ASP A 17 -10.24 4.06 19.15
C ASP A 17 -10.81 2.64 19.24
N LYS A 18 -11.81 2.30 18.41
CA LYS A 18 -12.40 0.95 18.34
C LYS A 18 -11.79 0.10 17.24
N VAL A 19 -11.32 0.73 16.17
CA VAL A 19 -10.85 0.05 14.97
C VAL A 19 -9.37 -0.23 15.02
N PHE A 20 -8.59 0.70 15.58
CA PHE A 20 -7.13 0.61 15.58
C PHE A 20 -6.58 0.47 17.00
N LYS A 21 -5.58 -0.39 17.13
CA LYS A 21 -4.82 -0.59 18.36
C LYS A 21 -3.43 0.00 18.20
N TYR A 22 -3.04 0.77 19.20
CA TYR A 22 -1.75 1.44 19.27
C TYR A 22 -0.93 0.95 20.47
N GLN A 23 0.39 1.07 20.38
CA GLN A 23 1.33 0.80 21.45
C GLN A 23 2.30 1.97 21.65
N ASP A 24 2.76 2.14 22.89
CA ASP A 24 3.85 3.04 23.21
C ASP A 24 5.19 2.31 22.97
N ARG A 25 5.99 2.80 22.03
CA ARG A 25 7.36 2.32 21.82
C ARG A 25 8.39 3.36 22.23
N THR A 26 9.44 2.89 22.90
CA THR A 26 10.60 3.74 23.22
C THR A 26 11.63 3.57 22.12
N VAL A 27 11.91 4.65 21.39
CA VAL A 27 12.89 4.69 20.31
C VAL A 27 14.12 5.44 20.80
N GLN A 28 15.30 4.87 20.54
CA GLN A 28 16.56 5.56 20.80
C GLN A 28 16.81 6.59 19.70
N SER A 29 17.32 7.74 20.09
CA SER A 29 17.85 8.72 19.15
C SER A 29 18.96 8.09 18.32
N TRP A 30 19.15 8.61 17.10
CA TRP A 30 20.19 8.12 16.20
C TRP A 30 21.60 8.21 16.79
N ASP A 31 21.85 9.15 17.71
CA ASP A 31 23.11 9.29 18.43
C ASP A 31 23.22 8.44 19.72
N GLY A 32 22.16 7.67 20.04
CA GLY A 32 22.09 6.73 21.16
C GLY A 32 22.08 7.37 22.55
N LYS A 33 21.96 8.70 22.63
CA LYS A 33 22.06 9.45 23.90
C LYS A 33 20.72 9.66 24.58
N ASP A 34 19.67 9.81 23.78
CA ASP A 34 18.33 10.08 24.26
C ASP A 34 17.38 8.98 23.79
N SER A 35 16.25 8.88 24.47
CA SER A 35 15.14 8.04 24.02
C SER A 35 13.87 8.84 24.14
N TYR A 36 12.99 8.67 23.16
CA TYR A 36 11.68 9.30 23.16
C TYR A 36 10.62 8.23 22.95
N LYS A 37 9.42 8.49 23.46
CA LYS A 37 8.27 7.62 23.28
C LYS A 37 7.53 8.05 22.03
N ILE A 38 7.19 7.08 21.20
CA ILE A 38 6.26 7.23 20.08
C ILE A 38 5.04 6.36 20.35
N LYS A 39 3.88 6.82 19.87
CA LYS A 39 2.67 6.01 19.77
C LYS A 39 2.62 5.52 18.33
N GLU A 40 2.68 4.21 18.13
CA GLU A 40 2.63 3.56 16.81
C GLU A 40 1.52 2.52 16.79
N LEU A 41 1.08 2.11 15.60
CA LEU A 41 0.15 0.99 15.46
C LEU A 41 0.83 -0.30 15.92
N VAL A 42 0.05 -1.22 16.51
CA VAL A 42 0.57 -2.57 16.76
C VAL A 42 0.71 -3.34 15.44
N GLU A 43 1.47 -4.42 15.49
CA GLU A 43 1.57 -5.40 14.40
C GLU A 43 0.19 -5.78 13.85
N ALA A 44 0.08 -5.99 12.53
CA ALA A 44 -1.21 -6.20 11.88
C ALA A 44 -2.01 -7.38 12.48
N TYR A 45 -1.34 -8.49 12.82
CA TYR A 45 -2.00 -9.65 13.43
C TYR A 45 -2.56 -9.37 14.83
N GLU A 46 -2.15 -8.27 15.50
CA GLU A 46 -2.70 -7.85 16.79
C GLU A 46 -3.84 -6.83 16.68
N GLN A 47 -4.14 -6.34 15.47
CA GLN A 47 -5.19 -5.36 15.26
C GLN A 47 -6.59 -5.93 15.55
N PRO A 48 -7.54 -5.10 16.01
CA PRO A 48 -8.92 -5.54 16.28
C PRO A 48 -9.59 -6.22 15.09
N PHE A 49 -9.34 -5.74 13.87
CA PHE A 49 -9.89 -6.33 12.65
C PHE A 49 -9.32 -7.70 12.28
N MET A 50 -8.22 -8.13 12.92
CA MET A 50 -7.63 -9.48 12.79
C MET A 50 -7.99 -10.39 13.98
N SER A 51 -8.94 -9.99 14.83
CA SER A 51 -9.27 -10.73 16.07
C SER A 51 -9.98 -12.07 15.83
N ASP A 52 -10.74 -12.19 14.73
CA ASP A 52 -11.45 -13.42 14.35
C ASP A 52 -10.58 -14.40 13.56
N VAL A 53 -9.33 -14.05 13.25
CA VAL A 53 -8.39 -14.91 12.54
C VAL A 53 -7.65 -15.80 13.53
N GLU A 54 -7.73 -17.11 13.32
CA GLU A 54 -7.03 -18.08 14.18
C GLU A 54 -5.52 -17.87 14.11
N LYS A 55 -4.87 -17.80 15.28
CA LYS A 55 -3.43 -17.64 15.41
C LYS A 55 -2.93 -18.35 16.66
N THR A 56 -1.72 -18.88 16.56
CA THR A 56 -1.03 -19.54 17.68
C THR A 56 0.21 -18.72 18.02
N LEU A 57 0.43 -18.48 19.30
CA LEU A 57 1.62 -17.78 19.78
C LEU A 57 2.52 -18.77 20.53
N ASP A 58 3.83 -18.64 20.33
CA ASP A 58 4.83 -19.42 21.05
C ASP A 58 4.99 -18.94 22.50
N GLU A 59 5.90 -19.58 23.25
CA GLU A 59 6.15 -19.26 24.67
C GLU A 59 6.65 -17.82 24.89
N ASP A 60 7.26 -17.21 23.87
CA ASP A 60 7.79 -15.85 23.88
C ASP A 60 6.77 -14.82 23.35
N GLY A 61 5.58 -15.28 22.94
CA GLY A 61 4.49 -14.45 22.44
C GLY A 61 4.57 -14.13 20.95
N TRP A 62 5.47 -14.78 20.21
CA TRP A 62 5.58 -14.61 18.76
C TRP A 62 4.62 -15.52 18.02
N LEU A 63 4.19 -15.08 16.85
CA LEU A 63 3.33 -15.86 15.97
C LEU A 63 4.06 -17.13 15.49
N GLU A 64 3.53 -18.30 15.84
CA GLU A 64 3.99 -19.58 15.29
C GLU A 64 3.70 -19.64 13.79
N ASP A 65 4.64 -20.20 13.02
CA ASP A 65 4.56 -20.27 11.55
C ASP A 65 4.21 -18.93 10.88
N SER A 66 4.75 -17.83 11.45
CA SER A 66 4.45 -16.45 11.04
C SER A 66 4.53 -16.22 9.54
N TYR A 67 5.48 -16.85 8.83
CA TYR A 67 5.63 -16.72 7.38
C TYR A 67 4.38 -17.18 6.61
N ASP A 68 3.92 -18.41 6.87
CA ASP A 68 2.76 -18.97 6.17
C ASP A 68 1.48 -18.28 6.63
N TRP A 69 1.37 -17.98 7.94
CA TRP A 69 0.22 -17.26 8.49
C TRP A 69 0.04 -15.89 7.83
N HIS A 70 1.12 -15.13 7.63
CA HIS A 70 1.03 -13.82 6.99
C HIS A 70 0.61 -13.95 5.53
N ILE A 71 1.16 -14.90 4.78
CA ILE A 71 0.74 -15.10 3.40
C ILE A 71 -0.75 -15.42 3.33
N ASP A 72 -1.23 -16.33 4.17
CA ASP A 72 -2.62 -16.83 4.10
C ASP A 72 -3.66 -15.83 4.64
N ASN A 73 -3.30 -14.94 5.58
CA ASN A 73 -4.26 -14.06 6.27
C ASN A 73 -4.04 -12.56 6.03
N ILE A 74 -2.85 -12.17 5.56
CA ILE A 74 -2.55 -10.78 5.20
C ILE A 74 -2.46 -10.63 3.69
N GLY A 75 -1.93 -11.62 2.96
CA GLY A 75 -1.64 -11.54 1.52
C GLY A 75 -0.21 -11.19 1.18
N ALA A 76 0.60 -10.95 2.20
CA ALA A 76 1.99 -10.56 2.08
C ALA A 76 2.83 -11.32 3.09
N LYS A 77 4.13 -11.44 2.86
CA LYS A 77 5.04 -12.13 3.79
C LYS A 77 5.14 -11.45 5.16
N TRP A 78 5.03 -10.14 5.18
CA TRP A 78 4.91 -9.30 6.37
C TRP A 78 4.29 -7.98 5.94
N VAL A 79 3.73 -7.26 6.91
CA VAL A 79 3.13 -5.94 6.70
C VAL A 79 3.43 -5.06 7.91
N THR A 80 3.69 -3.78 7.65
CA THR A 80 3.82 -2.73 8.66
C THR A 80 2.72 -1.72 8.43
N LEU A 81 2.02 -1.34 9.49
CA LEU A 81 1.03 -0.27 9.47
C LEU A 81 1.68 1.02 9.97
N ASP A 82 1.70 2.06 9.15
CA ASP A 82 2.42 3.30 9.45
C ASP A 82 1.48 4.38 9.96
N TYR A 83 0.27 4.45 9.41
CA TYR A 83 -0.67 5.52 9.71
C TYR A 83 -2.11 5.01 9.67
N ALA A 84 -2.91 5.50 10.60
CA ALA A 84 -4.35 5.28 10.60
C ALA A 84 -5.04 6.48 11.23
N ASP A 85 -6.19 6.86 10.66
CA ASP A 85 -7.12 7.84 11.18
C ASP A 85 -8.58 7.39 10.94
N GLU A 86 -9.54 8.29 11.15
CA GLU A 86 -10.96 8.01 10.97
C GLU A 86 -11.32 7.60 9.52
N SER A 87 -10.49 7.85 8.52
CA SER A 87 -10.82 7.67 7.09
C SER A 87 -9.78 6.91 6.28
N THR A 88 -8.62 6.62 6.86
CA THR A 88 -7.47 6.06 6.14
C THR A 88 -6.72 5.06 7.02
N LEU A 89 -6.24 3.98 6.41
CA LEU A 89 -5.20 3.10 6.94
C LEU A 89 -4.13 2.92 5.87
N SER A 90 -2.86 3.16 6.20
CA SER A 90 -1.76 2.99 5.25
C SER A 90 -0.52 2.33 5.87
N GLY A 91 0.33 1.83 5.00
CA GLY A 91 1.54 1.13 5.40
C GLY A 91 2.29 0.55 4.21
N TYR A 92 3.12 -0.45 4.48
CA TYR A 92 3.85 -1.17 3.45
C TYR A 92 3.99 -2.65 3.79
N SER A 93 4.17 -3.47 2.76
CA SER A 93 4.21 -4.92 2.85
C SER A 93 5.32 -5.50 2.00
N ALA A 94 5.70 -6.75 2.26
CA ALA A 94 6.73 -7.41 1.47
C ALA A 94 6.17 -8.13 0.25
N TRP A 95 6.66 -7.73 -0.93
CA TRP A 95 6.53 -8.42 -2.22
C TRP A 95 5.13 -8.51 -2.82
N SER A 96 4.08 -8.24 -2.05
CA SER A 96 2.70 -8.35 -2.50
C SER A 96 1.82 -7.42 -1.66
N PRO A 97 0.77 -6.82 -2.24
CA PRO A 97 -0.18 -6.02 -1.47
C PRO A 97 -0.95 -6.88 -0.46
N PRO A 98 -1.39 -6.31 0.68
CA PRO A 98 -2.06 -7.08 1.73
C PRO A 98 -3.56 -7.27 1.44
N ILE A 99 -3.89 -8.01 0.39
CA ILE A 99 -5.26 -8.17 -0.13
C ILE A 99 -6.18 -8.88 0.88
N GLU A 100 -5.71 -9.93 1.54
CA GLU A 100 -6.49 -10.69 2.51
C GLU A 100 -6.77 -9.84 3.76
N MET A 101 -5.81 -9.01 4.17
CA MET A 101 -5.99 -8.04 5.24
C MET A 101 -7.10 -7.02 4.92
N LEU A 102 -7.19 -6.55 3.66
CA LEU A 102 -8.25 -5.66 3.20
C LEU A 102 -9.64 -6.30 3.42
N GLY A 103 -9.79 -7.58 3.09
CA GLY A 103 -11.03 -8.33 3.30
C GLY A 103 -11.42 -8.45 4.77
N HIS A 104 -10.45 -8.76 5.64
CA HIS A 104 -10.67 -8.78 7.09
C HIS A 104 -11.10 -7.41 7.63
N PHE A 105 -10.45 -6.35 7.14
CA PHE A 105 -10.74 -5.00 7.58
C PHE A 105 -12.14 -4.55 7.17
N ALA A 106 -12.51 -4.73 5.90
CA ALA A 106 -13.83 -4.41 5.37
C ALA A 106 -14.95 -5.13 6.13
N LYS A 107 -14.76 -6.44 6.37
CA LYS A 107 -15.71 -7.26 7.12
C LYS A 107 -15.87 -6.81 8.57
N PHE A 108 -14.79 -6.35 9.20
CA PHE A 108 -14.81 -5.90 10.59
C PHE A 108 -15.59 -4.59 10.75
N ILE A 109 -15.32 -3.60 9.90
CA ILE A 109 -15.98 -2.29 9.98
C ILE A 109 -17.34 -2.25 9.28
N LYS A 110 -17.69 -3.30 8.52
CA LYS A 110 -18.93 -3.42 7.73
C LYS A 110 -19.07 -2.33 6.69
N GLN A 111 -18.04 -2.20 5.86
CA GLN A 111 -18.00 -1.25 4.75
C GLN A 111 -17.30 -1.86 3.54
N ASP A 112 -17.69 -1.41 2.35
CA ASP A 112 -16.92 -1.62 1.14
C ASP A 112 -15.66 -0.76 1.19
N LEU A 113 -14.50 -1.32 0.86
CA LEU A 113 -13.21 -0.66 0.95
C LEU A 113 -12.48 -0.66 -0.39
N LYS A 114 -11.69 0.40 -0.62
CA LYS A 114 -10.75 0.53 -1.74
C LYS A 114 -9.34 0.67 -1.17
N MET A 115 -8.41 -0.10 -1.73
CA MET A 115 -6.97 -0.03 -1.45
C MET A 115 -6.23 0.31 -2.74
N THR A 116 -5.43 1.36 -2.75
CA THR A 116 -4.42 1.57 -3.79
C THR A 116 -3.09 1.02 -3.32
N TYR A 117 -2.27 0.47 -4.21
CA TYR A 117 -0.95 -0.01 -3.86
C TYR A 117 0.08 0.16 -4.99
N GLU A 118 1.33 0.38 -4.62
CA GLU A 118 2.45 0.60 -5.53
C GLU A 118 3.72 -0.08 -5.01
N ASP A 119 4.40 -0.81 -5.89
CA ASP A 119 5.71 -1.41 -5.65
C ASP A 119 6.84 -0.37 -5.75
N GLU A 120 7.85 -0.43 -4.88
CA GLU A 120 8.98 0.53 -4.81
C GLU A 120 9.75 0.66 -6.15
N PHE A 121 9.79 -0.41 -6.96
CA PHE A 121 10.41 -0.40 -8.29
C PHE A 121 9.38 -0.38 -9.43
N ARG A 122 8.10 -0.12 -9.12
CA ARG A 122 6.97 -0.05 -10.07
C ARG A 122 6.85 -1.25 -11.00
N ASN A 123 7.20 -2.42 -10.51
CA ASN A 123 6.97 -3.65 -11.27
C ASN A 123 5.46 -3.90 -11.48
N PHE A 124 4.63 -3.41 -10.55
CA PHE A 124 3.19 -3.40 -10.64
C PHE A 124 2.62 -2.28 -9.75
N ILE A 125 1.47 -1.75 -10.16
CA ILE A 125 0.65 -0.80 -9.42
C ILE A 125 -0.79 -1.31 -9.51
N GLY A 126 -1.60 -1.15 -8.47
CA GLY A 126 -2.96 -1.66 -8.53
C GLY A 126 -3.94 -1.03 -7.57
N VAL A 127 -5.19 -1.43 -7.77
CA VAL A 127 -6.32 -1.14 -6.90
C VAL A 127 -6.97 -2.44 -6.51
N ALA A 128 -7.22 -2.62 -5.23
CA ALA A 128 -8.03 -3.69 -4.70
C ALA A 128 -9.29 -3.15 -4.05
N TRP A 129 -10.36 -3.94 -4.14
CA TRP A 129 -11.63 -3.65 -3.51
C TRP A 129 -12.03 -4.83 -2.63
N SER A 130 -12.73 -4.53 -1.54
CA SER A 130 -13.45 -5.53 -0.75
C SER A 130 -14.87 -5.08 -0.54
N ASP A 131 -15.82 -6.01 -0.60
CA ASP A 131 -17.16 -5.79 -0.05
C ASP A 131 -17.17 -5.92 1.49
N ASP A 132 -18.28 -5.54 2.12
CA ASP A 132 -18.52 -5.63 3.57
C ASP A 132 -18.59 -7.07 4.13
N GLU A 133 -18.56 -8.10 3.26
CA GLU A 133 -18.46 -9.51 3.61
C GLU A 133 -17.00 -10.00 3.62
N GLY A 134 -16.08 -9.24 3.02
CA GLY A 134 -14.66 -9.53 2.93
C GLY A 134 -14.24 -10.22 1.63
N ASN A 135 -15.10 -10.23 0.60
CA ASN A 135 -14.74 -10.75 -0.71
C ASN A 135 -13.93 -9.70 -1.47
N THR A 136 -12.74 -10.09 -1.92
CA THR A 136 -11.78 -9.18 -2.53
C THR A 136 -11.67 -9.37 -4.04
N SER A 137 -11.31 -8.29 -4.73
CA SER A 137 -10.92 -8.29 -6.14
C SER A 137 -9.85 -7.23 -6.36
N CYS A 138 -9.04 -7.36 -7.41
CA CYS A 138 -8.02 -6.37 -7.75
C CYS A 138 -7.89 -6.18 -9.27
N GLU A 139 -7.40 -5.00 -9.64
CA GLU A 139 -6.95 -4.65 -10.97
C GLU A 139 -5.54 -4.08 -10.86
N GLU A 140 -4.65 -4.52 -11.75
CA GLU A 140 -3.24 -4.14 -11.76
C GLU A 140 -2.85 -3.60 -13.13
N LEU A 141 -2.03 -2.55 -13.12
CA LEU A 141 -1.22 -2.13 -14.25
C LEU A 141 0.14 -2.80 -14.14
N ALA A 142 0.50 -3.54 -15.19
CA ALA A 142 1.89 -3.94 -15.39
C ALA A 142 2.71 -2.76 -15.94
N ASP A 143 4.03 -2.84 -15.83
CA ASP A 143 4.95 -1.82 -16.35
C ASP A 143 4.71 -1.48 -17.84
N ASP A 144 4.46 -2.51 -18.67
CA ASP A 144 4.12 -2.34 -20.10
C ASP A 144 2.82 -1.53 -20.31
N ASP A 145 1.84 -1.65 -19.41
CA ASP A 145 0.58 -0.91 -19.50
C ASP A 145 0.76 0.57 -19.12
N VAL A 146 1.63 0.86 -18.14
CA VAL A 146 1.98 2.24 -17.77
C VAL A 146 2.73 2.92 -18.91
N LEU A 147 3.64 2.21 -19.58
CA LEU A 147 4.30 2.70 -20.78
C LEU A 147 3.29 3.03 -21.88
N GLN A 148 2.27 2.20 -22.08
CA GLN A 148 1.23 2.48 -23.07
C GLN A 148 0.44 3.75 -22.70
N LEU A 149 0.09 3.95 -21.43
CA LEU A 149 -0.57 5.18 -20.97
C LEU A 149 0.27 6.43 -21.26
N PHE A 150 1.59 6.33 -21.07
CA PHE A 150 2.53 7.41 -21.37
C PHE A 150 2.60 7.71 -22.88
N LEU A 151 2.70 6.68 -23.72
CA LEU A 151 2.71 6.82 -25.18
C LEU A 151 1.41 7.47 -25.68
N ASP A 152 0.26 7.03 -25.16
CA ASP A 152 -1.05 7.60 -25.50
C ASP A 152 -1.15 9.07 -25.08
N LYS A 153 -0.62 9.43 -23.90
CA LYS A 153 -0.65 10.81 -23.39
C LYS A 153 0.28 11.74 -24.16
N THR A 154 1.37 11.22 -24.70
CA THR A 154 2.39 11.98 -25.47
C THR A 154 2.17 11.94 -26.99
N ASP A 155 1.16 11.22 -27.48
CA ASP A 155 0.91 10.97 -28.90
C ASP A 155 2.14 10.34 -29.61
N MET A 156 2.89 9.50 -28.89
CA MET A 156 4.04 8.75 -29.41
C MET A 156 3.63 7.32 -29.77
N GLU A 157 4.07 6.81 -30.92
CA GLU A 157 3.83 5.41 -31.29
C GLU A 157 4.77 4.43 -30.55
N GLU A 158 6.01 4.86 -30.31
CA GLU A 158 7.05 4.10 -29.61
C GLU A 158 8.10 5.05 -29.01
N LEU A 159 8.79 4.61 -27.95
CA LEU A 159 9.94 5.34 -27.42
C LEU A 159 11.20 5.07 -28.26
N PRO A 160 12.01 6.09 -28.57
CA PRO A 160 13.36 5.90 -29.08
C PRO A 160 14.22 5.05 -28.13
N ASP A 161 15.15 4.26 -28.68
CA ASP A 161 16.10 3.46 -27.88
C ASP A 161 16.93 4.30 -26.89
N ASP A 162 17.14 5.59 -27.20
CA ASP A 162 17.90 6.56 -26.42
C ASP A 162 17.02 7.64 -25.77
N TYR A 163 15.74 7.33 -25.50
CA TYR A 163 14.81 8.25 -24.86
C TYR A 163 15.34 8.75 -23.51
N ASP A 164 15.41 10.08 -23.34
CA ASP A 164 15.92 10.70 -22.12
C ASP A 164 14.77 11.03 -21.15
N TRP A 165 14.61 10.17 -20.15
CA TRP A 165 13.62 10.32 -19.09
C TRP A 165 13.84 11.54 -18.18
N TRP A 166 14.97 12.22 -18.29
CA TRP A 166 15.37 13.33 -17.42
C TRP A 166 15.34 14.69 -18.12
N GLU A 167 15.19 14.73 -19.44
CA GLU A 167 15.06 15.98 -20.17
C GLU A 167 13.64 16.57 -20.02
N GLU A 168 13.57 17.90 -20.02
CA GLU A 168 12.31 18.64 -20.07
C GLU A 168 11.90 18.80 -21.53
N GLU A 169 10.71 18.34 -21.86
CA GLU A 169 10.08 18.51 -23.15
C GLU A 169 9.13 19.72 -23.13
N VAL A 170 8.94 20.37 -24.29
CA VAL A 170 8.05 21.53 -24.44
C VAL A 170 6.90 21.13 -25.34
N ASP A 171 5.69 21.15 -24.80
CA ASP A 171 4.46 20.89 -25.55
C ASP A 171 4.16 22.04 -26.56
N VAL A 172 3.29 21.77 -27.53
CA VAL A 172 2.89 22.71 -28.60
C VAL A 172 2.28 24.01 -28.09
N ASP A 173 1.78 24.02 -26.86
CA ASP A 173 1.23 25.21 -26.19
C ASP A 173 2.28 26.01 -25.38
N GLY A 174 3.52 25.52 -25.32
CA GLY A 174 4.63 26.11 -24.58
C GLY A 174 4.75 25.62 -23.12
N SER A 175 3.96 24.63 -22.71
CA SER A 175 4.06 23.99 -21.39
C SER A 175 5.27 23.05 -21.33
N MET A 176 6.06 23.14 -20.25
CA MET A 176 7.19 22.24 -20.02
C MET A 176 6.71 21.04 -19.21
N TRP A 177 7.11 19.84 -19.62
CA TRP A 177 6.88 18.62 -18.87
C TRP A 177 8.14 17.78 -18.83
N ASN A 178 8.35 17.08 -17.71
CA ASN A 178 9.42 16.11 -17.57
C ASN A 178 8.85 14.71 -17.79
N ALA A 179 9.49 13.89 -18.62
CA ALA A 179 8.96 12.58 -18.99
C ALA A 179 8.69 11.66 -17.78
N ARG A 180 9.57 11.70 -16.77
CA ARG A 180 9.36 10.97 -15.53
C ARG A 180 8.15 11.48 -14.76
N GLU A 181 7.99 12.80 -14.63
CA GLU A 181 6.83 13.37 -13.94
C GLU A 181 5.53 13.05 -14.68
N LEU A 182 5.52 13.08 -16.01
CA LEU A 182 4.36 12.70 -16.81
C LEU A 182 4.05 11.20 -16.69
N TYR A 183 5.07 10.34 -16.61
CA TYR A 183 4.92 8.91 -16.35
C TYR A 183 4.26 8.67 -14.98
N ASP A 184 4.71 9.38 -13.94
CA ASP A 184 4.09 9.38 -12.62
C ASP A 184 2.63 9.85 -12.68
N GLU A 185 2.34 10.93 -13.41
CA GLU A 185 0.98 11.42 -13.60
C GLU A 185 0.06 10.40 -14.26
N CYS A 186 0.54 9.63 -15.25
CA CYS A 186 -0.26 8.57 -15.89
C CYS A 186 -0.71 7.52 -14.86
N VAL A 187 0.19 7.15 -13.94
CA VAL A 187 -0.12 6.22 -12.85
C VAL A 187 -1.19 6.80 -11.92
N TYR A 188 -0.99 8.02 -11.43
CA TYR A 188 -1.92 8.62 -10.47
C TYR A 188 -3.28 8.97 -11.10
N GLU A 189 -3.32 9.34 -12.38
CA GLU A 189 -4.56 9.51 -13.12
C GLU A 189 -5.30 8.18 -13.26
N TRP A 190 -4.60 7.09 -13.59
CA TRP A 190 -5.22 5.77 -13.63
C TRP A 190 -5.80 5.36 -12.27
N LEU A 191 -5.03 5.49 -11.18
CA LEU A 191 -5.48 5.19 -9.81
C LEU A 191 -6.70 6.04 -9.41
N GLY A 192 -6.73 7.30 -9.82
CA GLY A 192 -7.83 8.23 -9.57
C GLY A 192 -9.10 7.95 -10.38
N ASN A 193 -8.98 7.24 -11.50
CA ASN A 193 -10.11 6.86 -12.36
C ASN A 193 -10.76 5.52 -11.96
N GLN A 194 -10.16 4.78 -11.03
CA GLN A 194 -10.69 3.53 -10.47
C GLN A 194 -11.80 3.73 -9.43
#